data_AF-A8X5D9-F1
#
_entry.id   AF-A8X5D9-F1
#
_cell.length_a   1.000
_cell.length_b   1.000
_cell.length_c   1.000
_cell.angle_alpha   90.00
_cell.angle_beta   90.00
_cell.angle_gamma   90.00
#
_symmetry.space_group_name_H-M   'P 1'
#
loop_
_entity.id
_entity.type
_entity.pdbx_description
1 polymer ?
#
loop_
_entity_poly.entity_id
_entity_poly.type
_entity_poly.pdbx_seq_one_letter_code
_entity_poly.pdbx_strand_id
1 'polypeptide(L)'
;MRYRLLIPILTLFLIETNASDAEYKFVVVEGEPVTLNASESVQVASFDECTDKCEQKTECVLAYQSNSSDPCYLFDWNSITQIIKNESGGNGTTAFKVYTDQPACELNSAYLLNGKTYPLFPNDTAQNLWRIDTSEDGWTITYIDSKPIDSLVCGNFSYNRPYDDGCNPECNITMVQVWAKFGPLTKFLTKDAGWEYEPPAGNMYRRNGINKTAETFEICMYKCHEDLRCAAAYFDRDNATCVMVWTGDFWFLERTSASDGHQIAIKLPMNDKLCKMTTDQLLDDQYYLSSPAMLTTFDRQFFRVQTTEKYYVFTSYLDYYESFYFNMINGCPVNNRASALRKDYYQGVQYTAYNHFFNETMCYRYDEAPGITQAEAKELCQLMGQKLLSDKYAGSIQMIAEQKEDLQVVDFQETMFDLFRLGFYKNSSRIWHGLEKDPADGKWKWLDTRFVQFPEDALPIPWAPGEPKEGPDMNCAYMGWGEGYDPFNGYAYYAAPCNSTVDGIACSSAQVNEMNIKKWSEVADDFGYRGTCCIRPVGWINEYPE
;
A
#
# COMPACT_ATOMS: atom_id res chain seq x y z
N MET A 1 -3.19 -76.68 -24.31
CA MET A 1 -4.17 -76.03 -23.42
C MET A 1 -3.63 -74.66 -23.05
N ARG A 2 -4.41 -73.61 -23.32
CA ARG A 2 -4.13 -72.21 -22.98
C ARG A 2 -4.33 -72.02 -21.47
N TYR A 3 -3.51 -71.20 -20.81
CA TYR A 3 -3.98 -70.11 -19.94
C TYR A 3 -2.84 -69.11 -19.67
N ARG A 4 -3.14 -67.83 -19.97
CA ARG A 4 -2.42 -66.62 -19.54
C ARG A 4 -2.76 -66.35 -18.07
N LEU A 5 -1.85 -65.76 -17.30
CA LEU A 5 -2.17 -64.78 -16.23
C LEU A 5 -0.82 -64.18 -15.74
N LEU A 6 -0.44 -62.99 -16.21
CA LEU A 6 -0.73 -61.67 -15.63
C LEU A 6 -0.07 -61.46 -14.26
N ILE A 7 1.05 -60.74 -14.33
CA ILE A 7 1.73 -60.04 -13.25
C ILE A 7 0.78 -58.98 -12.66
N PRO A 8 0.75 -58.80 -11.33
CA PRO A 8 0.62 -57.49 -10.74
C PRO A 8 1.90 -57.14 -9.96
N ILE A 9 2.54 -56.08 -10.43
CA ILE A 9 3.56 -55.31 -9.73
C ILE A 9 2.85 -54.66 -8.54
N LEU A 10 3.22 -55.08 -7.32
CA LEU A 10 2.79 -54.44 -6.08
C LEU A 10 3.71 -53.23 -5.85
N THR A 11 3.45 -52.12 -6.52
CA THR A 11 3.99 -50.81 -6.11
C THR A 11 3.28 -50.39 -4.83
N LEU A 12 3.97 -50.48 -3.69
CA LEU A 12 3.64 -49.71 -2.50
C LEU A 12 3.73 -48.22 -2.90
N PHE A 13 2.58 -47.61 -3.16
CA PHE A 13 2.44 -46.17 -2.98
C PHE A 13 2.35 -45.93 -1.47
N LEU A 14 3.47 -45.54 -0.86
CA LEU A 14 3.43 -44.77 0.38
C LEU A 14 2.87 -43.39 0.00
N ILE A 15 1.55 -43.25 0.11
CA ILE A 15 0.93 -41.94 0.18
C ILE A 15 1.28 -41.45 1.59
N GLU A 16 2.26 -40.56 1.70
CA GLU A 16 2.34 -39.65 2.84
C GLU A 16 1.10 -38.76 2.76
N THR A 17 0.02 -39.19 3.39
CA THR A 17 -1.06 -38.29 3.76
C THR A 17 -0.48 -37.36 4.80
N ASN A 18 -0.24 -36.09 4.45
CA ASN A 18 -0.18 -35.00 5.42
C ASN A 18 -1.53 -34.92 6.11
N ALA A 19 -1.78 -35.80 7.09
CA ALA A 19 -2.86 -35.64 8.03
C ALA A 19 -2.45 -34.48 8.94
N SER A 20 -3.17 -33.37 8.85
CA SER A 20 -3.07 -32.29 9.83
C SER A 20 -3.38 -32.87 11.22
N ASP A 21 -2.48 -32.71 12.19
CA ASP A 21 -2.67 -33.10 13.60
C ASP A 21 -3.62 -32.13 14.36
N ALA A 22 -4.37 -31.29 13.63
CA ALA A 22 -5.29 -30.33 14.22
C ALA A 22 -6.56 -31.02 14.76
N GLU A 23 -6.96 -30.66 15.97
CA GLU A 23 -8.16 -31.15 16.64
C GLU A 23 -8.84 -30.01 17.41
N TYR A 24 -10.09 -30.22 17.84
CA TYR A 24 -10.78 -29.25 18.69
C TYR A 24 -10.21 -29.28 20.10
N LYS A 25 -9.90 -28.11 20.63
CA LYS A 25 -9.39 -27.87 21.98
C LYS A 25 -10.10 -26.66 22.58
N PHE A 26 -10.05 -26.52 23.90
CA PHE A 26 -10.67 -25.38 24.58
C PHE A 26 -9.62 -24.41 25.11
N VAL A 27 -9.72 -23.15 24.70
CA VAL A 27 -8.97 -22.04 25.30
C VAL A 27 -9.84 -21.43 26.39
N VAL A 28 -9.39 -21.56 27.63
CA VAL A 28 -10.12 -21.06 28.82
C VAL A 28 -9.63 -19.65 29.16
N VAL A 29 -10.58 -18.75 29.38
CA VAL A 29 -10.34 -17.36 29.79
C VAL A 29 -11.29 -16.94 30.91
N GLU A 30 -10.92 -15.86 31.58
CA GLU A 30 -11.74 -15.19 32.57
C GLU A 30 -12.66 -14.15 31.92
N GLY A 31 -13.96 -14.41 31.92
CA GLY A 31 -14.95 -13.53 31.32
C GLY A 31 -16.36 -14.12 31.27
N GLU A 32 -17.32 -13.27 30.95
CA GLU A 32 -18.75 -13.56 30.95
C GLU A 32 -19.42 -13.16 29.62
N PRO A 33 -20.28 -14.01 29.04
CA PRO A 33 -21.11 -13.66 27.90
C PRO A 33 -22.06 -12.50 28.19
N VAL A 34 -22.22 -11.56 27.24
CA VAL A 34 -23.13 -10.41 27.40
C VAL A 34 -24.60 -10.79 27.61
N THR A 35 -24.98 -12.02 27.25
CA THR A 35 -26.31 -12.58 27.50
C THR A 35 -26.25 -14.10 27.60
N LEU A 36 -27.11 -14.66 28.44
CA LEU A 36 -27.29 -16.12 28.59
C LEU A 36 -28.53 -16.64 27.86
N ASN A 37 -29.34 -15.77 27.23
CA ASN A 37 -30.66 -16.14 26.69
C ASN A 37 -30.61 -17.13 25.53
N ALA A 38 -29.49 -17.19 24.81
CA ALA A 38 -29.28 -18.06 23.65
C ALA A 38 -28.38 -19.27 23.98
N SER A 39 -28.30 -19.63 25.27
CA SER A 39 -27.52 -20.77 25.76
C SER A 39 -28.40 -21.92 26.23
N GLU A 40 -27.86 -23.12 26.16
CA GLU A 40 -28.41 -24.31 26.78
C GLU A 40 -27.79 -24.49 28.18
N SER A 41 -28.62 -24.52 29.22
CA SER A 41 -28.15 -24.72 30.59
C SER A 41 -28.08 -26.21 30.94
N VAL A 42 -26.89 -26.70 31.30
CA VAL A 42 -26.65 -28.08 31.72
C VAL A 42 -26.02 -28.14 33.12
N GLN A 43 -26.46 -29.10 33.93
CA GLN A 43 -25.86 -29.34 35.25
C GLN A 43 -24.57 -30.14 35.08
N VAL A 44 -23.49 -29.70 35.72
CA VAL A 44 -22.16 -30.31 35.66
C VAL A 44 -21.52 -30.28 37.05
N ALA A 45 -20.64 -31.24 37.33
CA ALA A 45 -19.88 -31.30 38.57
C ALA A 45 -18.61 -30.44 38.53
N SER A 46 -18.15 -30.04 37.34
CA SER A 46 -16.94 -29.24 37.14
C SER A 46 -16.97 -28.48 35.82
N PHE A 47 -16.08 -27.50 35.66
CA PHE A 47 -15.92 -26.78 34.40
C PHE A 47 -15.33 -27.66 33.29
N ASP A 48 -14.50 -28.65 33.62
CA ASP A 48 -14.00 -29.62 32.65
C ASP A 48 -15.17 -30.45 32.06
N GLU A 49 -16.12 -30.87 32.91
CA GLU A 49 -17.35 -31.53 32.44
C GLU A 49 -18.22 -30.58 31.58
N CYS A 50 -18.16 -29.27 31.83
CA CYS A 50 -18.82 -28.26 30.99
C CYS A 50 -18.22 -28.22 29.58
N THR A 51 -16.90 -28.20 29.47
CA THR A 51 -16.21 -28.24 28.18
C THR A 51 -16.40 -29.58 27.47
N ASP A 52 -16.40 -30.71 28.18
CA ASP A 52 -16.65 -32.04 27.61
C ASP A 52 -18.05 -32.12 26.97
N LYS A 53 -19.07 -31.54 27.62
CA LYS A 53 -20.43 -31.48 27.06
C LYS A 53 -20.51 -30.59 25.83
N CYS A 54 -19.76 -29.48 25.81
CA CYS A 54 -19.63 -28.66 24.60
C CYS A 54 -18.88 -29.38 23.48
N GLU A 55 -17.87 -30.20 23.80
CA GLU A 55 -17.12 -30.94 22.81
C GLU A 55 -18.00 -31.95 22.06
N GLN A 56 -18.86 -32.66 22.82
CA GLN A 56 -19.80 -33.65 22.30
C GLN A 56 -20.86 -33.07 21.36
N LYS A 57 -21.11 -31.76 21.43
CA LYS A 57 -22.06 -31.04 20.59
C LYS A 57 -21.30 -30.32 19.48
N THR A 58 -21.52 -30.74 18.23
CA THR A 58 -20.78 -30.18 17.08
C THR A 58 -21.00 -28.68 16.97
N GLU A 59 -22.25 -28.25 17.12
CA GLU A 59 -22.66 -26.86 17.05
C GLU A 59 -22.21 -26.00 18.25
N CYS A 60 -21.76 -26.59 19.37
CA CYS A 60 -21.30 -25.83 20.52
C CYS A 60 -19.92 -25.25 20.28
N VAL A 61 -19.81 -23.93 20.36
CA VAL A 61 -18.57 -23.17 20.13
C VAL A 61 -18.00 -22.59 21.42
N LEU A 62 -18.83 -22.45 22.46
CA LEU A 62 -18.45 -21.79 23.69
C LEU A 62 -19.17 -22.38 24.91
N ALA A 63 -18.43 -22.52 26.00
CA ALA A 63 -18.95 -22.96 27.29
C ALA A 63 -18.65 -21.90 28.36
N TYR A 64 -19.61 -21.60 29.23
CA TYR A 64 -19.46 -20.61 30.29
C TYR A 64 -20.00 -21.14 31.61
N GLN A 65 -19.32 -20.80 32.70
CA GLN A 65 -19.79 -21.04 34.05
C GLN A 65 -19.36 -19.89 34.97
N SER A 66 -20.30 -19.31 35.71
CA SER A 66 -19.99 -18.20 36.63
C SER A 66 -19.20 -18.69 37.85
N ASN A 67 -19.59 -19.84 38.41
CA ASN A 67 -18.86 -20.53 39.48
C ASN A 67 -19.20 -22.03 39.47
N SER A 68 -18.43 -22.84 40.21
CA SER A 68 -18.57 -24.30 40.24
C SER A 68 -19.93 -24.84 40.73
N SER A 69 -20.79 -23.98 41.30
CA SER A 69 -22.13 -24.36 41.79
C SER A 69 -23.25 -23.99 40.82
N ASP A 70 -22.95 -23.17 39.82
CA ASP A 70 -23.91 -22.70 38.83
C ASP A 70 -24.00 -23.68 37.65
N PRO A 71 -25.15 -23.71 36.92
CA PRO A 71 -25.24 -24.45 35.68
C PRO A 71 -24.16 -23.99 34.69
N CYS A 72 -23.68 -24.94 33.91
CA CYS A 72 -22.88 -24.69 32.73
C CYS A 72 -23.80 -24.21 31.59
N TYR A 73 -23.40 -23.15 30.92
CA TYR A 73 -24.11 -22.57 29.79
C TYR A 73 -23.34 -22.86 28.50
N LEU A 74 -23.98 -23.60 27.59
CA LEU A 74 -23.43 -23.97 26.29
C LEU A 74 -24.00 -23.07 25.21
N PHE A 75 -23.13 -22.52 24.38
CA PHE A 75 -23.49 -21.60 23.31
C PHE A 75 -23.18 -22.24 21.96
N ASP A 76 -24.24 -22.37 21.17
CA ASP A 76 -24.13 -22.87 19.82
C ASP A 76 -23.60 -21.79 18.87
N TRP A 77 -23.10 -22.21 17.72
CA TRP A 77 -22.68 -21.34 16.64
C TRP A 77 -23.79 -20.33 16.30
N ASN A 78 -23.42 -19.06 16.15
CA ASN A 78 -24.31 -17.91 15.92
C ASN A 78 -25.27 -17.57 17.08
N SER A 79 -24.98 -18.01 18.31
CA SER A 79 -25.81 -17.70 19.48
C SER A 79 -25.27 -16.58 20.39
N ILE A 80 -23.97 -16.25 20.29
CA ILE A 80 -23.32 -15.22 21.13
C ILE A 80 -22.26 -14.44 20.36
N THR A 81 -22.22 -13.11 20.51
CA THR A 81 -21.30 -12.26 19.74
C THR A 81 -20.24 -11.55 20.59
N GLN A 82 -20.36 -11.57 21.92
CA GLN A 82 -19.47 -10.80 22.78
C GLN A 82 -19.31 -11.43 24.18
N ILE A 83 -18.07 -11.44 24.65
CA ILE A 83 -17.65 -11.86 26.00
C ILE A 83 -16.94 -10.69 26.67
N ILE A 84 -17.34 -10.33 27.87
CA ILE A 84 -16.74 -9.27 28.68
C ILE A 84 -15.70 -9.90 29.59
N LYS A 85 -14.44 -9.44 29.54
CA LYS A 85 -13.39 -9.95 30.44
C LYS A 85 -13.64 -9.49 31.89
N ASN A 86 -13.10 -10.23 32.86
CA ASN A 86 -13.30 -9.89 34.27
C ASN A 86 -12.84 -8.47 34.64
N GLU A 87 -11.73 -7.99 34.07
CA GLU A 87 -11.20 -6.63 34.31
C GLU A 87 -12.16 -5.51 33.86
N SER A 88 -13.02 -5.79 32.87
CA SER A 88 -14.02 -4.86 32.34
C SER A 88 -15.41 -5.08 32.98
N GLY A 89 -15.49 -5.88 34.05
CA GLY A 89 -16.71 -6.10 34.82
C GLY A 89 -17.48 -7.38 34.50
N GLY A 90 -16.93 -8.28 33.68
CA GLY A 90 -17.45 -9.65 33.54
C GLY A 90 -17.21 -10.49 34.79
N ASN A 91 -17.95 -11.59 34.95
CA ASN A 91 -17.75 -12.50 36.08
C ASN A 91 -17.88 -13.98 35.67
N GLY A 92 -16.78 -14.72 35.71
CA GLY A 92 -16.79 -16.18 35.57
C GLY A 92 -15.69 -16.70 34.68
N THR A 93 -15.88 -17.92 34.18
CA THR A 93 -14.94 -18.60 33.29
C THR A 93 -15.63 -18.97 31.99
N THR A 94 -14.97 -18.66 30.87
CA THR A 94 -15.44 -18.94 29.51
C THR A 94 -14.41 -19.78 28.77
N ALA A 95 -14.85 -20.79 28.03
CA ALA A 95 -14.01 -21.65 27.21
C ALA A 95 -14.42 -21.56 25.74
N PHE A 96 -13.49 -21.17 24.87
CA PHE A 96 -13.68 -21.11 23.42
C PHE A 96 -13.19 -22.39 22.76
N LYS A 97 -14.01 -23.01 21.91
CA LYS A 97 -13.66 -24.22 21.15
C LYS A 97 -12.85 -23.88 19.90
N VAL A 98 -11.53 -24.06 19.93
CA VAL A 98 -10.64 -23.73 18.81
C VAL A 98 -10.15 -24.99 18.10
N TYR A 99 -9.99 -24.93 16.78
CA TYR A 99 -9.39 -26.02 16.00
C TYR A 99 -7.90 -25.74 15.78
N THR A 100 -7.01 -26.52 16.40
CA THR A 100 -5.56 -26.25 16.40
C THR A 100 -4.70 -27.50 16.59
N ASP A 101 -3.51 -27.46 16.00
CA ASP A 101 -2.41 -28.41 16.15
C ASP A 101 -1.55 -28.16 17.42
N GLN A 102 -1.72 -27.02 18.10
CA GLN A 102 -1.00 -26.75 19.35
C GLN A 102 -1.34 -27.78 20.43
N PRO A 103 -0.37 -28.27 21.22
CA PRO A 103 -0.65 -29.23 22.28
C PRO A 103 -1.52 -28.58 23.37
N ALA A 104 -2.47 -29.33 23.92
CA ALA A 104 -3.47 -28.79 24.87
C ALA A 104 -2.84 -28.12 26.11
N CYS A 105 -1.65 -28.54 26.52
CA CYS A 105 -0.93 -27.98 27.67
C CYS A 105 -0.13 -26.70 27.36
N GLU A 106 -0.02 -26.30 26.08
CA GLU A 106 0.77 -25.12 25.65
C GLU A 106 -0.03 -24.21 24.70
N LEU A 107 -1.36 -24.17 24.86
CA LEU A 107 -2.22 -23.31 24.05
C LEU A 107 -1.87 -21.83 24.25
N ASN A 108 -1.48 -21.15 23.18
CA ASN A 108 -1.23 -19.72 23.19
C ASN A 108 -2.56 -18.96 23.00
N SER A 109 -3.22 -18.65 24.10
CA SER A 109 -4.54 -17.97 24.10
C SER A 109 -4.52 -16.62 23.39
N ALA A 110 -3.47 -15.82 23.57
CA ALA A 110 -3.33 -14.50 22.93
C ALA A 110 -3.27 -14.59 21.39
N TYR A 111 -2.65 -15.66 20.87
CA TYR A 111 -2.62 -15.93 19.44
C TYR A 111 -3.93 -16.55 18.93
N LEU A 112 -4.51 -17.48 19.70
CA LEU A 112 -5.70 -18.22 19.29
C LEU A 112 -6.99 -17.38 19.35
N LEU A 113 -7.06 -16.37 20.22
CA LEU A 113 -8.27 -15.55 20.41
C LEU A 113 -8.17 -14.15 19.80
N ASN A 114 -7.26 -13.96 18.83
CA ASN A 114 -7.06 -12.66 18.19
C ASN A 114 -6.99 -12.75 16.67
N GLY A 115 -8.14 -12.58 16.00
CA GLY A 115 -8.28 -12.54 14.55
C GLY A 115 -8.22 -13.91 13.86
N LYS A 116 -8.14 -15.00 14.62
CA LYS A 116 -8.14 -16.37 14.08
C LYS A 116 -9.56 -16.85 13.80
N THR A 117 -9.72 -17.47 12.65
CA THR A 117 -10.98 -18.08 12.18
C THR A 117 -10.92 -19.59 12.36
N TYR A 118 -11.97 -20.16 12.94
CA TYR A 118 -12.11 -21.57 13.23
C TYR A 118 -13.30 -22.17 12.47
N PRO A 119 -13.17 -23.41 11.99
CA PRO A 119 -14.27 -24.10 11.34
C PRO A 119 -15.20 -24.75 12.37
N LEU A 120 -16.50 -24.81 12.09
CA LEU A 120 -17.45 -25.58 12.89
C LEU A 120 -17.31 -27.10 12.67
N PHE A 121 -16.90 -27.51 11.47
CA PHE A 121 -16.63 -28.90 11.12
C PHE A 121 -15.12 -29.10 10.87
N PRO A 122 -14.50 -30.20 11.33
CA PRO A 122 -13.10 -30.47 11.07
C PRO A 122 -12.78 -30.38 9.57
N ASN A 123 -11.73 -29.64 9.23
CA ASN A 123 -11.24 -29.44 7.86
C ASN A 123 -12.21 -28.72 6.89
N ASP A 124 -13.39 -28.24 7.34
CA ASP A 124 -14.26 -27.39 6.54
C ASP A 124 -13.83 -25.93 6.69
N THR A 125 -12.96 -25.46 5.79
CA THR A 125 -12.47 -24.09 5.82
C THR A 125 -13.37 -23.09 5.08
N ALA A 126 -14.54 -23.49 4.60
CA ALA A 126 -15.36 -22.71 3.69
C ALA A 126 -16.73 -22.33 4.26
N GLN A 127 -17.32 -23.14 5.14
CA GLN A 127 -18.66 -22.88 5.66
C GLN A 127 -18.69 -22.85 7.18
N ASN A 128 -19.67 -22.12 7.73
CA ASN A 128 -19.95 -22.06 9.17
C ASN A 128 -18.69 -21.78 10.00
N LEU A 129 -17.88 -20.82 9.58
CA LEU A 129 -16.68 -20.44 10.30
C LEU A 129 -17.02 -19.43 11.39
N TRP A 130 -16.11 -19.25 12.34
CA TRP A 130 -16.24 -18.19 13.33
C TRP A 130 -14.88 -17.64 13.71
N ARG A 131 -14.80 -16.32 13.87
CA ARG A 131 -13.58 -15.59 14.23
C ARG A 131 -13.72 -15.00 15.61
N ILE A 132 -12.65 -15.10 16.39
CA ILE A 132 -12.56 -14.50 17.73
C ILE A 132 -11.53 -13.38 17.65
N ASP A 133 -11.97 -12.15 17.95
CA ASP A 133 -11.12 -10.97 18.00
C ASP A 133 -11.02 -10.49 19.45
N THR A 134 -9.80 -10.19 19.89
CA THR A 134 -9.59 -9.53 21.19
C THR A 134 -9.99 -8.06 21.08
N SER A 135 -10.70 -7.53 22.07
CA SER A 135 -11.12 -6.13 22.16
C SER A 135 -10.72 -5.52 23.50
N GLU A 136 -10.82 -4.20 23.63
CA GLU A 136 -10.48 -3.50 24.87
C GLU A 136 -11.25 -4.04 26.09
N ASP A 137 -12.49 -4.49 25.88
CA ASP A 137 -13.39 -4.96 26.94
C ASP A 137 -13.56 -6.48 27.02
N GLY A 138 -12.87 -7.26 26.17
CA GLY A 138 -12.93 -8.71 26.19
C GLY A 138 -12.74 -9.30 24.80
N TRP A 139 -13.74 -10.04 24.30
CA TRP A 139 -13.68 -10.72 23.00
C TRP A 139 -14.96 -10.51 22.20
N THR A 140 -14.80 -10.31 20.90
CA THR A 140 -15.89 -10.21 19.92
C THR A 140 -15.85 -11.44 19.02
N ILE A 141 -17.02 -12.02 18.77
CA ILE A 141 -17.19 -13.21 17.95
C ILE A 141 -17.91 -12.83 16.66
N THR A 142 -17.32 -13.17 15.52
CA THR A 142 -17.90 -12.98 14.18
C THR A 142 -18.21 -14.34 13.57
N TYR A 143 -19.42 -14.54 13.08
CA TYR A 143 -19.85 -15.77 12.40
C TYR A 143 -19.84 -15.59 10.88
N ILE A 144 -19.38 -16.60 10.15
CA ILE A 144 -19.20 -16.59 8.70
C ILE A 144 -19.93 -17.82 8.13
N ASP A 145 -21.19 -17.63 7.68
CA ASP A 145 -22.04 -18.71 7.13
C ASP A 145 -21.38 -19.44 5.96
N SER A 146 -20.76 -18.67 5.06
CA SER A 146 -19.93 -19.18 3.96
C SER A 146 -18.87 -18.16 3.63
N LYS A 147 -17.64 -18.61 3.40
CA LYS A 147 -16.68 -17.82 2.64
C LYS A 147 -17.30 -17.56 1.27
N PRO A 148 -17.13 -16.36 0.69
CA PRO A 148 -17.43 -16.17 -0.72
C PRO A 148 -16.78 -17.31 -1.52
N ILE A 149 -17.62 -18.00 -2.29
CA ILE A 149 -17.45 -19.35 -2.85
C ILE A 149 -16.08 -19.63 -3.50
N ASP A 150 -15.58 -20.83 -3.20
CA ASP A 150 -14.63 -21.73 -3.89
C ASP A 150 -14.33 -21.48 -5.39
N SER A 151 -13.73 -20.34 -5.73
CA SER A 151 -13.12 -20.17 -7.07
C SER A 151 -11.76 -19.48 -7.05
N LEU A 152 -11.24 -19.15 -5.86
CA LEU A 152 -9.88 -18.64 -5.76
C LEU A 152 -8.91 -19.80 -5.64
N VAL A 153 -8.58 -20.34 -6.81
CA VAL A 153 -7.36 -21.12 -7.05
C VAL A 153 -6.12 -20.33 -6.62
N CYS A 154 -6.25 -18.99 -6.46
CA CYS A 154 -5.17 -18.04 -6.32
C CYS A 154 -5.37 -17.09 -5.14
N GLY A 155 -4.42 -17.12 -4.23
CA GLY A 155 -4.32 -16.21 -3.11
C GLY A 155 -4.96 -16.75 -1.85
N ASN A 156 -4.54 -17.92 -1.36
CA ASN A 156 -4.77 -18.29 0.05
C ASN A 156 -4.44 -17.07 0.94
N PHE A 157 -5.47 -16.36 1.41
CA PHE A 157 -5.34 -15.08 2.12
C PHE A 157 -4.98 -15.31 3.59
N SER A 158 -4.04 -16.21 3.86
CA SER A 158 -3.46 -16.34 5.19
C SER A 158 -2.38 -15.28 5.40
N TYR A 159 -1.94 -15.09 6.64
CA TYR A 159 -0.91 -14.10 6.95
C TYR A 159 0.49 -14.55 6.50
N ASN A 160 0.72 -15.87 6.36
CA ASN A 160 2.04 -16.45 6.21
C ASN A 160 2.24 -17.02 4.80
N ARG A 161 3.27 -16.54 4.10
CA ARG A 161 3.78 -17.13 2.86
C ARG A 161 4.99 -18.04 3.12
N PRO A 162 5.27 -19.04 2.26
CA PRO A 162 4.61 -19.33 0.97
C PRO A 162 3.20 -19.90 1.16
N TYR A 163 2.30 -19.51 0.26
CA TYR A 163 0.98 -20.12 0.18
C TYR A 163 1.06 -21.40 -0.66
N ASP A 164 0.29 -22.43 -0.31
CA ASP A 164 0.28 -23.71 -1.03
C ASP A 164 -0.07 -23.56 -2.52
N ASP A 165 -0.89 -22.57 -2.86
CA ASP A 165 -1.32 -22.23 -4.21
C ASP A 165 -0.40 -21.21 -4.93
N GLY A 166 0.63 -20.71 -4.25
CA GLY A 166 1.38 -19.54 -4.68
C GLY A 166 1.98 -19.65 -6.07
N CYS A 167 2.39 -20.87 -6.47
CA CYS A 167 3.01 -21.17 -7.77
C CYS A 167 2.06 -21.85 -8.76
N ASN A 168 0.76 -21.84 -8.50
CA ASN A 168 -0.19 -22.35 -9.48
C ASN A 168 -0.14 -21.45 -10.74
N PRO A 169 0.00 -22.02 -11.96
CA PRO A 169 0.06 -21.25 -13.21
C PRO A 169 -1.12 -20.30 -13.46
N GLU A 170 -2.28 -20.57 -12.86
CA GLU A 170 -3.45 -19.69 -12.95
C GLU A 170 -3.34 -18.45 -12.05
N CYS A 171 -2.34 -18.41 -11.16
CA CYS A 171 -2.16 -17.41 -10.11
C CYS A 171 -1.05 -16.41 -10.45
N ASN A 172 -1.40 -15.46 -11.30
CA ASN A 172 -0.52 -14.36 -11.69
C ASN A 172 -0.50 -13.19 -10.69
N ILE A 173 -1.27 -13.28 -9.59
CA ILE A 173 -1.36 -12.27 -8.52
C ILE A 173 -1.46 -12.96 -7.18
N THR A 174 -0.94 -12.30 -6.14
CA THR A 174 -1.16 -12.64 -4.74
C THR A 174 -1.64 -11.42 -3.95
N MET A 175 -2.26 -11.66 -2.80
CA MET A 175 -2.45 -10.66 -1.76
C MET A 175 -1.54 -10.99 -0.56
N VAL A 176 -0.65 -10.08 -0.21
CA VAL A 176 0.26 -10.20 0.94
C VAL A 176 -0.27 -9.34 2.08
N GLN A 177 -0.40 -9.92 3.26
CA GLN A 177 -0.88 -9.19 4.45
C GLN A 177 0.31 -8.69 5.28
N VAL A 178 0.20 -7.46 5.76
CA VAL A 178 1.18 -6.84 6.64
C VAL A 178 0.48 -6.04 7.74
N TRP A 179 1.17 -5.92 8.88
CA TRP A 179 0.82 -4.92 9.88
C TRP A 179 1.39 -3.58 9.43
N ALA A 180 0.51 -2.73 8.91
CA ALA A 180 0.86 -1.40 8.43
C ALA A 180 -0.37 -0.50 8.38
N LYS A 181 -0.11 0.80 8.35
CA LYS A 181 -1.08 1.84 7.97
C LYS A 181 -0.51 2.65 6.80
N PHE A 182 -1.35 3.39 6.10
CA PHE A 182 -0.85 4.31 5.08
C PHE A 182 0.02 5.39 5.72
N GLY A 183 1.23 5.53 5.18
CA GLY A 183 2.22 6.50 5.63
C GLY A 183 2.09 7.86 4.92
N PRO A 184 3.10 8.73 5.08
CA PRO A 184 3.14 10.05 4.46
C PRO A 184 2.90 10.02 2.94
N LEU A 185 2.46 11.15 2.39
CA LEU A 185 2.19 11.37 0.95
C LEU A 185 1.05 10.52 0.36
N THR A 186 0.30 9.78 1.19
CA THR A 186 -0.91 9.08 0.75
C THR A 186 -2.10 10.05 0.71
N LYS A 187 -2.52 10.47 -0.49
CA LYS A 187 -3.43 11.62 -0.71
C LYS A 187 -4.94 11.35 -0.51
N PHE A 188 -5.35 10.24 0.12
CA PHE A 188 -6.75 9.77 0.12
C PHE A 188 -7.41 9.56 1.48
N LEU A 189 -6.78 9.98 2.60
CA LEU A 189 -7.26 9.70 3.96
C LEU A 189 -7.80 10.90 4.75
N THR A 190 -7.84 12.10 4.16
CA THR A 190 -8.43 13.24 4.87
C THR A 190 -9.95 13.18 4.79
N LYS A 191 -10.60 13.15 5.96
CA LYS A 191 -12.07 13.24 6.18
C LYS A 191 -12.78 14.32 5.36
N ASP A 192 -12.05 15.32 4.85
CA ASP A 192 -12.57 16.50 4.15
C ASP A 192 -12.58 16.38 2.63
N ALA A 193 -12.10 15.28 2.05
CA ALA A 193 -12.36 14.97 0.64
C ALA A 193 -13.83 14.51 0.54
N GLY A 194 -14.75 15.44 0.31
CA GLY A 194 -16.18 15.15 0.17
C GLY A 194 -16.45 14.03 -0.85
N TRP A 195 -16.71 12.82 -0.36
CA TRP A 195 -17.04 11.64 -1.17
C TRP A 195 -18.54 11.64 -1.54
N GLU A 196 -19.01 12.68 -2.22
CA GLU A 196 -20.35 12.65 -2.80
C GLU A 196 -20.31 11.88 -4.12
N TYR A 197 -20.86 10.66 -4.12
CA TYR A 197 -21.25 9.93 -5.33
C TYR A 197 -21.99 10.86 -6.29
N GLU A 198 -21.60 10.89 -7.56
CA GLU A 198 -22.29 11.67 -8.59
C GLU A 198 -22.20 10.92 -9.93
N PRO A 199 -23.21 11.05 -10.80
CA PRO A 199 -24.38 10.16 -10.92
C PRO A 199 -24.22 9.14 -12.05
N PRO A 200 -25.24 8.31 -12.39
CA PRO A 200 -25.16 7.27 -13.44
C PRO A 200 -25.16 7.83 -14.88
N ALA A 201 -24.46 8.94 -15.14
CA ALA A 201 -24.38 9.56 -16.47
C ALA A 201 -22.99 10.16 -16.74
N GLY A 202 -22.05 9.29 -17.14
CA GLY A 202 -21.15 9.56 -18.26
C GLY A 202 -20.24 10.79 -18.22
N ASN A 203 -19.46 11.01 -17.16
CA ASN A 203 -18.21 11.78 -17.29
C ASN A 203 -17.09 11.22 -16.40
N MET A 204 -15.95 11.00 -17.03
CA MET A 204 -14.80 10.21 -16.57
C MET A 204 -13.84 11.12 -15.78
N TYR A 205 -14.11 11.34 -14.49
CA TYR A 205 -13.13 12.01 -13.61
C TYR A 205 -12.75 11.10 -12.44
N ARG A 206 -11.45 10.80 -12.40
CA ARG A 206 -10.74 9.86 -11.52
C ARG A 206 -11.08 10.11 -10.05
N ARG A 207 -11.59 9.08 -9.37
CA ARG A 207 -11.67 9.02 -7.91
C ARG A 207 -10.77 7.90 -7.44
N ASN A 208 -9.75 8.28 -6.70
CA ASN A 208 -8.70 7.41 -6.21
C ASN A 208 -9.13 6.87 -4.85
N GLY A 209 -9.57 5.62 -4.87
CA GLY A 209 -9.98 4.87 -3.70
C GLY A 209 -11.49 4.75 -3.55
N ILE A 210 -11.95 3.50 -3.55
CA ILE A 210 -13.37 3.20 -3.41
C ILE A 210 -13.59 2.81 -1.97
N ASN A 211 -14.18 3.71 -1.19
CA ASN A 211 -14.81 3.31 0.08
C ASN A 211 -16.03 2.46 -0.27
N LYS A 212 -15.85 1.14 -0.23
CA LYS A 212 -16.97 0.20 -0.28
C LYS A 212 -17.28 -0.17 1.16
N THR A 213 -18.55 -0.17 1.53
CA THR A 213 -19.00 -0.90 2.73
C THR A 213 -18.44 -2.31 2.64
N ALA A 214 -17.61 -2.69 3.61
CA ALA A 214 -17.10 -4.04 3.75
C ALA A 214 -17.31 -4.41 5.21
N GLU A 215 -17.86 -5.59 5.46
CA GLU A 215 -18.18 -5.99 6.82
C GLU A 215 -16.93 -6.56 7.52
N THR A 216 -15.93 -7.00 6.74
CA THR A 216 -14.69 -7.57 7.26
C THR A 216 -13.48 -7.21 6.41
N PHE A 217 -12.28 -7.39 6.99
CA PHE A 217 -11.00 -7.25 6.28
C PHE A 217 -10.89 -8.23 5.11
N GLU A 218 -11.37 -9.47 5.27
CA GLU A 218 -11.35 -10.50 4.23
C GLU A 218 -12.20 -10.09 3.01
N ILE A 219 -13.38 -9.50 3.24
CA ILE A 219 -14.22 -8.95 2.17
C ILE A 219 -13.51 -7.77 1.49
N CYS A 220 -12.80 -6.93 2.25
CA CYS A 220 -12.03 -5.82 1.69
C CYS A 220 -10.87 -6.33 0.80
N MET A 221 -10.12 -7.33 1.26
CA MET A 221 -9.07 -7.98 0.49
C MET A 221 -9.60 -8.59 -0.80
N TYR A 222 -10.72 -9.32 -0.72
CA TYR A 222 -11.36 -9.95 -1.88
C TYR A 222 -11.75 -8.91 -2.94
N LYS A 223 -12.37 -7.81 -2.51
CA LYS A 223 -12.75 -6.70 -3.41
C LYS A 223 -11.53 -6.10 -4.13
N CYS A 224 -10.39 -5.99 -3.44
CA CYS A 224 -9.15 -5.52 -4.03
C CYS A 224 -8.52 -6.55 -4.98
N HIS A 225 -8.59 -7.84 -4.62
CA HIS A 225 -8.14 -8.92 -5.49
C HIS A 225 -8.89 -8.89 -6.83
N GLU A 226 -10.21 -8.74 -6.83
CA GLU A 226 -11.03 -8.66 -8.04
C GLU A 226 -10.85 -7.36 -8.85
N ASP A 227 -10.65 -6.20 -8.20
CA ASP A 227 -10.45 -4.94 -8.92
C ASP A 227 -9.02 -4.90 -9.50
N LEU A 228 -8.91 -4.99 -10.83
CA LEU A 228 -7.63 -4.93 -11.54
C LEU A 228 -6.82 -3.67 -11.24
N ARG A 229 -7.45 -2.56 -10.80
CA ARG A 229 -6.75 -1.31 -10.48
C ARG A 229 -6.26 -1.25 -9.03
N CYS A 230 -6.80 -2.08 -8.15
CA CYS A 230 -6.40 -2.06 -6.74
C CYS A 230 -4.97 -2.56 -6.58
N ALA A 231 -4.20 -1.91 -5.73
CA ALA A 231 -2.81 -2.24 -5.39
C ALA A 231 -2.61 -2.51 -3.90
N ALA A 232 -3.40 -1.86 -3.04
CA ALA A 232 -3.45 -2.19 -1.63
C ALA A 232 -4.85 -1.92 -1.06
N ALA A 233 -5.20 -2.66 -0.01
CA ALA A 233 -6.45 -2.55 0.71
C ALA A 233 -6.21 -2.46 2.22
N TYR A 234 -6.84 -1.49 2.85
CA TYR A 234 -6.87 -1.27 4.28
C TYR A 234 -8.32 -1.38 4.77
N PHE A 235 -8.54 -2.07 5.88
CA PHE A 235 -9.85 -2.10 6.52
C PHE A 235 -9.82 -1.30 7.81
N ASP A 236 -10.59 -0.23 7.82
CA ASP A 236 -10.86 0.54 9.02
C ASP A 236 -11.96 -0.17 9.82
N ARG A 237 -11.53 -0.89 10.87
CA ARG A 237 -12.42 -1.66 11.75
C ARG A 237 -13.44 -0.75 12.45
N ASP A 238 -13.02 0.44 12.89
CA ASP A 238 -13.85 1.36 13.67
C ASP A 238 -15.02 1.88 12.85
N ASN A 239 -14.79 2.12 11.56
CA ASN A 239 -15.80 2.67 10.65
C ASN A 239 -16.44 1.60 9.74
N ALA A 240 -16.01 0.34 9.82
CA ALA A 240 -16.36 -0.73 8.89
C ALA A 240 -16.19 -0.31 7.40
N THR A 241 -15.09 0.40 7.11
CA THR A 241 -14.81 0.92 5.76
C THR A 241 -13.61 0.24 5.13
N CYS A 242 -13.75 -0.13 3.86
CA CYS A 242 -12.65 -0.65 3.05
C CYS A 242 -12.05 0.46 2.22
N VAL A 243 -10.78 0.78 2.46
CA VAL A 243 -9.99 1.74 1.68
C VAL A 243 -9.10 0.97 0.73
N MET A 244 -9.40 1.05 -0.56
CA MET A 244 -8.56 0.49 -1.63
C MET A 244 -7.78 1.62 -2.29
N VAL A 245 -6.51 1.40 -2.62
CA VAL A 245 -5.67 2.38 -3.36
C VAL A 245 -5.13 1.76 -4.64
N TRP A 246 -4.81 2.59 -5.63
CA TRP A 246 -4.30 2.12 -6.92
C TRP A 246 -2.78 2.24 -7.05
N THR A 247 -2.21 1.53 -8.02
CA THR A 247 -0.76 1.53 -8.26
C THR A 247 -0.28 2.92 -8.67
N GLY A 248 0.68 3.47 -7.91
CA GLY A 248 1.22 4.82 -8.14
C GLY A 248 0.57 5.92 -7.31
N ASP A 249 -0.54 5.63 -6.63
CA ASP A 249 -1.26 6.61 -5.80
C ASP A 249 -0.77 6.64 -4.32
N PHE A 250 0.17 5.77 -3.97
CA PHE A 250 0.80 5.73 -2.64
C PHE A 250 2.27 5.35 -2.76
N TRP A 251 3.05 5.70 -1.74
CA TRP A 251 4.50 5.44 -1.67
C TRP A 251 4.94 4.78 -0.39
N PHE A 252 4.29 5.08 0.72
CA PHE A 252 4.73 4.61 2.03
C PHE A 252 3.59 3.91 2.74
N LEU A 253 3.86 2.69 3.18
CA LEU A 253 3.07 2.03 4.22
C LEU A 253 3.92 2.03 5.49
N GLU A 254 3.47 2.75 6.52
CA GLU A 254 4.15 2.79 7.82
C GLU A 254 3.95 1.47 8.52
N ARG A 255 5.06 0.82 8.88
CA ARG A 255 5.06 -0.48 9.54
C ARG A 255 4.52 -0.34 10.95
N THR A 256 3.59 -1.21 11.31
CA THR A 256 2.99 -1.28 12.65
C THR A 256 3.20 -2.67 13.24
N SER A 257 2.78 -2.83 14.49
CA SER A 257 2.75 -4.11 15.18
C SER A 257 1.35 -4.73 15.14
N ALA A 258 1.26 -6.02 15.46
CA ALA A 258 -0.02 -6.71 15.58
C ALA A 258 -0.92 -6.09 16.66
N SER A 259 -0.34 -5.56 17.74
CA SER A 259 -1.08 -4.87 18.81
C SER A 259 -1.72 -3.55 18.36
N ASP A 260 -1.22 -2.94 17.29
CA ASP A 260 -1.80 -1.70 16.76
C ASP A 260 -3.06 -1.96 15.90
N GLY A 261 -3.35 -3.23 15.56
CA GLY A 261 -4.55 -3.63 14.82
C GLY A 261 -4.65 -3.17 13.36
N HIS A 262 -3.71 -2.34 12.87
CA HIS A 262 -3.70 -1.83 11.50
C HIS A 262 -3.18 -2.88 10.50
N GLN A 263 -4.08 -3.38 9.65
CA GLN A 263 -3.77 -4.42 8.68
C GLN A 263 -3.98 -3.92 7.24
N ILE A 264 -2.97 -4.13 6.40
CA ILE A 264 -3.04 -3.85 4.97
C ILE A 264 -2.78 -5.12 4.18
N ALA A 265 -3.55 -5.33 3.12
CA ALA A 265 -3.26 -6.32 2.09
C ALA A 265 -2.70 -5.64 0.84
N ILE A 266 -1.54 -6.08 0.39
CA ILE A 266 -0.82 -5.58 -0.77
C ILE A 266 -1.00 -6.58 -1.91
N LYS A 267 -1.47 -6.10 -3.06
CA LYS A 267 -1.63 -6.89 -4.28
C LYS A 267 -0.34 -6.88 -5.08
N LEU A 268 0.24 -8.05 -5.33
CA LEU A 268 1.52 -8.20 -6.03
C LEU A 268 1.39 -9.15 -7.22
N PRO A 269 1.84 -8.75 -8.42
CA PRO A 269 2.01 -9.65 -9.57
C PRO A 269 3.02 -10.76 -9.29
N MET A 270 2.72 -11.99 -9.71
CA MET A 270 3.53 -13.19 -9.44
C MET A 270 4.16 -13.77 -10.72
N ASN A 271 5.25 -14.51 -10.54
CA ASN A 271 5.90 -15.35 -11.55
C ASN A 271 6.53 -16.59 -10.87
N ASP A 272 7.11 -17.50 -11.65
CA ASP A 272 7.70 -18.77 -11.18
C ASP A 272 8.77 -18.62 -10.08
N LYS A 273 9.41 -17.44 -10.01
CA LYS A 273 10.41 -17.10 -8.99
C LYS A 273 9.75 -16.52 -7.74
N LEU A 274 8.87 -15.53 -7.90
CA LEU A 274 8.24 -14.81 -6.79
C LEU A 274 7.26 -15.68 -6.01
N CYS A 275 6.64 -16.66 -6.67
CA CYS A 275 5.63 -17.52 -6.03
C CYS A 275 6.14 -18.35 -4.84
N LYS A 276 7.46 -18.55 -4.73
CA LYS A 276 8.11 -19.35 -3.68
C LYS A 276 8.64 -18.49 -2.52
N MET A 277 8.48 -17.18 -2.59
CA MET A 277 9.03 -16.24 -1.63
C MET A 277 8.11 -16.06 -0.42
N THR A 278 8.72 -15.80 0.74
CA THR A 278 7.99 -15.35 1.94
C THR A 278 7.50 -13.91 1.77
N THR A 279 6.62 -13.47 2.67
CA THR A 279 6.14 -12.07 2.72
C THR A 279 7.30 -11.08 2.75
N ASP A 280 8.27 -11.29 3.64
CA ASP A 280 9.44 -10.40 3.77
C ASP A 280 10.28 -10.36 2.49
N GLN A 281 10.49 -11.52 1.84
CA GLN A 281 11.24 -11.59 0.59
C GLN A 281 10.54 -10.90 -0.58
N LEU A 282 9.20 -10.91 -0.61
CA LEU A 282 8.42 -10.20 -1.64
C LEU A 282 8.47 -8.68 -1.44
N LEU A 283 8.53 -8.22 -0.19
CA LEU A 283 8.48 -6.79 0.13
C LEU A 283 9.88 -6.16 0.23
N ASP A 284 10.95 -6.95 0.10
CA ASP A 284 12.32 -6.47 0.17
C ASP A 284 13.04 -6.49 -1.18
N ASP A 285 13.23 -5.29 -1.71
CA ASP A 285 13.95 -4.98 -2.95
C ASP A 285 13.52 -5.80 -4.17
N GLN A 286 12.20 -5.96 -4.37
CA GLN A 286 11.63 -6.65 -5.52
C GLN A 286 11.00 -5.70 -6.53
N TYR A 287 11.00 -6.13 -7.79
CA TYR A 287 10.39 -5.44 -8.92
C TYR A 287 9.21 -6.22 -9.46
N TYR A 288 8.15 -5.52 -9.79
CA TYR A 288 6.87 -6.07 -10.23
C TYR A 288 6.43 -5.42 -11.52
N LEU A 289 6.08 -6.25 -12.50
CA LEU A 289 5.46 -5.80 -13.75
C LEU A 289 3.96 -5.60 -13.50
N SER A 290 3.44 -4.38 -13.72
CA SER A 290 2.02 -4.10 -13.44
C SER A 290 1.09 -4.79 -14.45
N SER A 291 1.24 -4.49 -15.74
CA SER A 291 0.45 -5.14 -16.80
C SER A 291 1.07 -6.49 -17.18
N PRO A 292 0.30 -7.57 -17.41
CA PRO A 292 -1.16 -7.61 -17.54
C PRO A 292 -1.92 -7.90 -16.24
N ALA A 293 -1.22 -8.17 -15.14
CA ALA A 293 -1.84 -8.60 -13.87
C ALA A 293 -2.71 -7.50 -13.23
N MET A 294 -2.32 -6.24 -13.39
CA MET A 294 -2.99 -5.08 -12.81
C MET A 294 -3.24 -4.05 -13.91
N LEU A 295 -4.42 -3.41 -13.86
CA LEU A 295 -4.77 -2.31 -14.74
C LEU A 295 -4.11 -1.02 -14.24
N THR A 296 -3.18 -0.50 -15.02
CA THR A 296 -2.47 0.75 -14.76
C THR A 296 -2.83 1.82 -15.79
N THR A 297 -2.42 3.06 -15.51
CA THR A 297 -2.59 4.17 -16.47
C THR A 297 -1.74 3.96 -17.73
N PHE A 298 -0.64 3.22 -17.61
CA PHE A 298 0.30 2.96 -18.69
C PHE A 298 0.59 1.48 -18.82
N ASP A 299 0.70 0.99 -20.05
CA ASP A 299 0.96 -0.43 -20.34
C ASP A 299 2.36 -0.84 -19.88
N ARG A 300 3.35 0.06 -20.01
CA ARG A 300 4.74 -0.19 -19.63
C ARG A 300 5.09 0.37 -18.25
N GLN A 301 4.17 0.18 -17.30
CA GLN A 301 4.38 0.52 -15.89
C GLN A 301 4.93 -0.68 -15.12
N PHE A 302 5.87 -0.39 -14.20
CA PHE A 302 6.39 -1.35 -13.24
C PHE A 302 6.64 -0.65 -11.91
N PHE A 303 6.76 -1.39 -10.82
CA PHE A 303 7.04 -0.79 -9.52
C PHE A 303 8.06 -1.62 -8.73
N ARG A 304 8.76 -0.95 -7.82
CA ARG A 304 9.68 -1.55 -6.86
C ARG A 304 9.06 -1.47 -5.47
N VAL A 305 9.22 -2.53 -4.69
CA VAL A 305 8.90 -2.56 -3.27
C VAL A 305 10.19 -2.74 -2.48
N GLN A 306 10.42 -1.91 -1.47
CA GLN A 306 11.57 -2.00 -0.58
C GLN A 306 11.13 -1.85 0.87
N THR A 307 11.70 -2.66 1.76
CA THR A 307 11.43 -2.58 3.20
C THR A 307 12.51 -1.75 3.89
N THR A 308 12.10 -0.86 4.78
CA THR A 308 12.98 -0.15 5.72
C THR A 308 12.53 -0.44 7.15
N GLU A 309 13.26 0.07 8.14
CA GLU A 309 12.84 -0.03 9.55
C GLU A 309 11.42 0.55 9.77
N LYS A 310 11.10 1.67 9.10
CA LYS A 310 9.85 2.40 9.29
C LYS A 310 8.77 2.12 8.25
N TYR A 311 9.15 1.78 7.02
CA TYR A 311 8.21 1.75 5.89
C TYR A 311 8.35 0.52 4.99
N TYR A 312 7.25 0.11 4.38
CA TYR A 312 7.28 -0.49 3.06
C TYR A 312 7.17 0.63 2.02
N VAL A 313 8.17 0.74 1.15
CA VAL A 313 8.31 1.82 0.16
C VAL A 313 7.96 1.29 -1.23
N PHE A 314 6.98 1.92 -1.86
CA PHE A 314 6.48 1.62 -3.20
C PHE A 314 6.89 2.76 -4.14
N THR A 315 7.71 2.43 -5.13
CA THR A 315 8.08 3.41 -6.18
C THR A 315 7.67 2.88 -7.54
N SER A 316 6.78 3.62 -8.21
CA SER A 316 6.28 3.29 -9.54
C SER A 316 7.08 4.01 -10.63
N TYR A 317 7.44 3.27 -11.66
CA TYR A 317 8.25 3.71 -12.79
C TYR A 317 7.55 3.42 -14.12
N LEU A 318 8.00 4.11 -15.16
CA LEU A 318 7.59 3.87 -16.54
C LEU A 318 8.79 3.42 -17.35
N ASP A 319 8.56 2.67 -18.44
CA ASP A 319 9.56 2.51 -19.48
C ASP A 319 10.03 3.90 -19.95
N TYR A 320 11.32 4.01 -20.25
CA TYR A 320 11.92 5.26 -20.72
C TYR A 320 11.22 5.81 -21.97
N TYR A 321 10.67 4.94 -22.80
CA TYR A 321 9.98 5.33 -24.03
C TYR A 321 8.49 5.67 -23.83
N GLU A 322 7.95 5.48 -22.63
CA GLU A 322 6.56 5.78 -22.29
C GLU A 322 6.43 7.22 -21.77
N SER A 323 5.33 7.91 -22.10
CA SER A 323 5.07 9.28 -21.64
C SER A 323 3.59 9.55 -21.41
N PHE A 324 3.28 10.42 -20.45
CA PHE A 324 1.90 10.88 -20.23
C PHE A 324 1.45 11.81 -21.36
N TYR A 325 0.22 11.60 -21.83
CA TYR A 325 -0.44 12.51 -22.76
C TYR A 325 -0.38 13.95 -22.22
N PHE A 326 0.04 14.88 -23.07
CA PHE A 326 0.11 16.34 -22.88
C PHE A 326 1.42 17.02 -22.47
N ASN A 327 2.53 16.36 -22.10
CA ASN A 327 3.83 17.07 -21.89
C ASN A 327 5.05 16.16 -22.16
N MET A 328 5.82 16.49 -23.21
CA MET A 328 6.58 15.55 -24.05
C MET A 328 8.02 15.26 -23.59
N ILE A 329 8.25 14.94 -22.33
CA ILE A 329 9.57 14.46 -21.88
C ILE A 329 9.41 13.13 -21.15
N ASN A 330 9.97 12.08 -21.75
CA ASN A 330 9.77 10.71 -21.31
C ASN A 330 10.71 10.34 -20.15
N GLY A 331 10.48 9.16 -19.58
CA GLY A 331 11.43 8.55 -18.65
C GLY A 331 11.44 9.14 -17.26
N CYS A 332 10.43 9.90 -16.84
CA CYS A 332 10.26 10.22 -15.43
C CYS A 332 9.48 9.12 -14.68
N PRO A 333 9.75 8.88 -13.38
CA PRO A 333 8.94 7.96 -12.59
C PRO A 333 7.48 8.43 -12.53
N VAL A 334 6.55 7.51 -12.26
CA VAL A 334 5.10 7.83 -12.23
C VAL A 334 4.84 8.98 -11.26
N ASN A 335 3.91 9.86 -11.63
CA ASN A 335 3.53 11.06 -10.88
C ASN A 335 4.63 12.12 -10.71
N ASN A 336 5.75 12.01 -11.44
CA ASN A 336 6.68 13.12 -11.61
C ASN A 336 6.38 13.89 -12.90
N ARG A 337 6.59 15.20 -12.84
CA ARG A 337 6.71 16.08 -14.00
C ARG A 337 8.14 16.06 -14.50
N ALA A 338 8.32 16.40 -15.77
CA ALA A 338 9.61 16.45 -16.42
C ALA A 338 9.91 17.87 -16.85
N SER A 339 11.17 18.29 -16.75
CA SER A 339 11.64 19.59 -17.17
C SER A 339 13.00 19.49 -17.83
N ALA A 340 13.14 20.10 -19.00
CA ALA A 340 14.40 20.14 -19.75
C ALA A 340 14.44 21.37 -20.66
N LEU A 341 15.66 21.82 -20.99
CA LEU A 341 15.86 22.76 -22.09
C LEU A 341 15.80 21.99 -23.43
N ARG A 342 15.27 22.64 -24.47
CA ARG A 342 15.17 22.08 -25.82
C ARG A 342 16.47 22.34 -26.61
N LYS A 343 17.09 21.30 -27.19
CA LYS A 343 18.34 21.33 -28.00
C LYS A 343 18.15 21.98 -29.37
N ASP A 344 17.01 21.74 -30.02
CA ASP A 344 16.72 22.09 -31.42
C ASP A 344 16.48 23.59 -31.66
N TYR A 345 16.19 24.36 -30.61
CA TYR A 345 16.16 25.83 -30.65
C TYR A 345 17.46 26.43 -31.22
N TYR A 346 18.60 25.78 -31.01
CA TYR A 346 19.90 26.23 -31.52
C TYR A 346 20.29 25.64 -32.88
N GLN A 347 19.56 24.66 -33.42
CA GLN A 347 20.04 23.84 -34.54
C GLN A 347 19.09 23.70 -35.74
N GLY A 348 17.81 24.10 -35.65
CA GLY A 348 16.92 24.22 -36.83
C GLY A 348 16.64 22.90 -37.60
N VAL A 349 16.60 21.75 -36.92
CA VAL A 349 16.50 20.41 -37.55
C VAL A 349 15.09 19.80 -37.41
N GLN A 350 14.65 19.00 -38.40
CA GLN A 350 13.36 18.29 -38.38
C GLN A 350 13.30 17.10 -37.40
N TYR A 351 12.09 16.81 -36.90
CA TYR A 351 11.82 16.25 -35.57
C TYR A 351 11.61 14.72 -35.49
N THR A 352 12.21 14.08 -34.47
CA THR A 352 11.61 12.93 -33.76
C THR A 352 11.62 13.26 -32.26
N ALA A 353 10.51 13.05 -31.53
CA ALA A 353 10.27 13.55 -30.16
C ALA A 353 11.43 13.29 -29.16
N TYR A 354 12.22 12.24 -29.40
CA TYR A 354 13.28 11.74 -28.52
C TYR A 354 14.60 12.54 -28.54
N ASN A 355 14.87 13.31 -29.60
CA ASN A 355 16.19 13.93 -29.80
C ASN A 355 16.26 15.43 -29.44
N HIS A 356 15.16 15.99 -28.92
CA HIS A 356 15.00 17.44 -28.82
C HIS A 356 15.38 18.05 -27.48
N PHE A 357 15.79 17.27 -26.48
CA PHE A 357 16.08 17.82 -25.15
C PHE A 357 17.55 17.64 -24.77
N PHE A 358 18.07 18.57 -23.97
CA PHE A 358 19.39 18.42 -23.34
C PHE A 358 19.41 17.13 -22.50
N ASN A 359 20.56 16.47 -22.37
CA ASN A 359 20.71 15.24 -21.56
C ASN A 359 20.49 15.48 -20.05
N GLU A 360 19.99 16.65 -19.67
CA GLU A 360 19.78 17.10 -18.29
C GLU A 360 18.28 17.28 -18.06
N THR A 361 17.51 16.21 -18.31
CA THR A 361 16.09 16.19 -17.94
C THR A 361 15.98 15.96 -16.45
N MET A 362 15.29 16.88 -15.79
CA MET A 362 14.93 16.75 -14.38
C MET A 362 13.51 16.24 -14.24
N CYS A 363 13.33 15.21 -13.42
CA CYS A 363 12.03 14.73 -12.99
C CYS A 363 11.72 15.30 -11.61
N TYR A 364 10.59 15.97 -11.43
CA TYR A 364 10.24 16.60 -10.14
C TYR A 364 8.79 16.41 -9.77
N ARG A 365 8.50 16.58 -8.48
CA ARG A 365 7.15 16.52 -7.93
C ARG A 365 7.05 17.37 -6.68
N TYR A 366 5.82 17.75 -6.38
CA TYR A 366 5.43 18.43 -5.16
C TYR A 366 4.36 17.60 -4.45
N ASP A 367 4.49 17.46 -3.14
CA ASP A 367 3.51 16.73 -2.34
C ASP A 367 3.20 17.43 -1.04
N GLU A 368 1.91 17.46 -0.72
CA GLU A 368 1.44 17.86 0.61
C GLU A 368 1.92 16.86 1.66
N ALA A 369 2.51 17.39 2.73
CA ALA A 369 2.99 16.64 3.88
C ALA A 369 2.93 17.56 5.11
N PRO A 370 1.74 17.83 5.67
CA PRO A 370 1.59 18.80 6.73
C PRO A 370 2.36 18.39 7.98
N GLY A 371 3.11 19.33 8.55
CA GLY A 371 3.88 19.07 9.77
C GLY A 371 5.26 18.46 9.51
N ILE A 372 5.68 18.29 8.26
CA ILE A 372 6.95 17.63 7.94
C ILE A 372 8.16 18.52 8.24
N THR A 373 9.18 17.94 8.87
CA THR A 373 10.49 18.57 9.07
C THR A 373 11.40 18.42 7.86
N GLN A 374 12.49 19.19 7.79
CA GLN A 374 13.40 19.11 6.65
C GLN A 374 14.11 17.75 6.58
N ALA A 375 14.51 17.21 7.74
CA ALA A 375 15.18 15.92 7.82
C ALA A 375 14.27 14.78 7.34
N GLU A 376 13.00 14.79 7.75
CA GLU A 376 11.99 13.84 7.28
C GLU A 376 11.73 14.00 5.77
N ALA A 377 11.62 15.24 5.27
CA ALA A 377 11.45 15.50 3.84
C ALA A 377 12.60 14.93 3.01
N LYS A 378 13.84 15.11 3.48
CA LYS A 378 15.05 14.58 2.86
C LYS A 378 15.06 13.06 2.86
N GLU A 379 14.69 12.44 3.98
CA GLU A 379 14.56 10.98 4.10
C GLU A 379 13.51 10.44 3.10
N LEU A 380 12.30 11.01 3.07
CA LEU A 380 11.24 10.54 2.17
C LEU A 380 11.63 10.65 0.69
N CYS A 381 12.24 11.77 0.26
CA CYS A 381 12.75 11.86 -1.10
C CYS A 381 13.82 10.79 -1.38
N GLN A 382 14.77 10.58 -0.45
CA GLN A 382 15.82 9.57 -0.60
C GLN A 382 15.28 8.15 -0.73
N LEU A 383 14.27 7.79 0.06
CA LEU A 383 13.61 6.49 -0.01
C LEU A 383 12.94 6.23 -1.35
N MET A 384 12.47 7.27 -2.05
CA MET A 384 11.96 7.19 -3.42
C MET A 384 13.06 7.20 -4.49
N GLY A 385 14.34 7.21 -4.11
CA GLY A 385 15.47 7.37 -5.03
C GLY A 385 15.62 8.80 -5.58
N GLN A 386 15.10 9.79 -4.85
CA GLN A 386 15.05 11.21 -5.21
C GLN A 386 15.87 12.04 -4.21
N LYS A 387 15.98 13.35 -4.46
CA LYS A 387 16.55 14.35 -3.55
C LYS A 387 15.57 15.50 -3.40
N LEU A 388 15.78 16.37 -2.40
CA LEU A 388 15.01 17.61 -2.34
C LEU A 388 15.36 18.51 -3.54
N LEU A 389 14.32 19.09 -4.14
CA LEU A 389 14.37 19.82 -5.41
C LEU A 389 15.20 21.12 -5.31
N SER A 390 16.02 21.39 -6.33
CA SER A 390 16.63 22.71 -6.56
C SER A 390 15.71 23.62 -7.37
N ASP A 391 15.77 24.94 -7.19
CA ASP A 391 15.00 25.88 -8.01
C ASP A 391 15.72 26.37 -9.28
N LYS A 392 16.85 25.76 -9.64
CA LYS A 392 17.72 26.23 -10.72
C LYS A 392 17.60 25.40 -12.00
N TYR A 393 16.39 24.98 -12.37
CA TYR A 393 16.13 24.12 -13.53
C TYR A 393 15.26 24.83 -14.58
N ALA A 394 15.16 24.30 -15.80
CA ALA A 394 14.45 24.94 -16.92
C ALA A 394 13.02 25.39 -16.58
N GLY A 395 12.30 24.56 -15.82
CA GLY A 395 10.91 24.74 -15.43
C GLY A 395 10.67 25.66 -14.24
N SER A 396 11.72 26.20 -13.61
CA SER A 396 11.56 27.14 -12.49
C SER A 396 11.40 28.59 -12.93
N ILE A 397 11.50 28.90 -14.22
CA ILE A 397 11.35 30.26 -14.77
C ILE A 397 10.18 30.26 -15.77
N GLN A 398 9.20 31.13 -15.56
CA GLN A 398 8.21 31.44 -16.59
C GLN A 398 8.87 32.27 -17.70
N MET A 399 8.99 31.73 -18.91
CA MET A 399 9.40 32.52 -20.05
C MET A 399 8.17 33.16 -20.69
N ILE A 400 8.10 34.49 -20.60
CA ILE A 400 6.98 35.27 -21.13
C ILE A 400 6.87 35.06 -22.64
N ALA A 401 5.69 34.62 -23.05
CA ALA A 401 5.31 34.29 -24.42
C ALA A 401 5.29 35.54 -25.32
N GLU A 402 6.39 35.81 -26.01
CA GLU A 402 6.34 36.49 -27.30
C GLU A 402 6.82 35.55 -28.41
N GLN A 403 5.82 34.85 -28.96
CA GLN A 403 5.78 34.25 -30.30
C GLN A 403 6.57 32.97 -30.55
N LYS A 404 5.79 31.89 -30.70
CA LYS A 404 6.07 30.55 -31.28
C LYS A 404 6.49 29.48 -30.27
N GLU A 405 6.24 28.23 -30.66
CA GLU A 405 6.14 26.97 -29.90
C GLU A 405 7.47 26.52 -29.21
N ASP A 406 8.15 27.44 -28.53
CA ASP A 406 9.61 27.45 -28.53
C ASP A 406 10.32 27.20 -27.20
N LEU A 407 9.64 26.72 -26.16
CA LEU A 407 10.25 25.94 -25.07
C LEU A 407 9.15 25.19 -24.34
N GLN A 408 9.24 23.86 -24.25
CA GLN A 408 8.40 23.13 -23.30
C GLN A 408 8.99 23.30 -21.90
N VAL A 409 8.72 24.47 -21.33
CA VAL A 409 8.73 24.67 -19.89
C VAL A 409 7.47 23.97 -19.39
N VAL A 410 7.58 22.79 -18.78
CA VAL A 410 6.47 22.33 -17.94
C VAL A 410 6.52 23.22 -16.71
N ASP A 411 5.79 24.33 -16.82
CA ASP A 411 5.86 25.47 -15.93
C ASP A 411 5.20 25.13 -14.60
N PHE A 412 5.88 25.54 -13.52
CA PHE A 412 5.27 25.61 -12.19
C PHE A 412 4.04 26.53 -12.19
N GLN A 413 3.97 27.54 -13.05
CA GLN A 413 2.89 28.53 -13.12
C GLN A 413 1.76 28.25 -14.11
N GLU A 414 1.96 27.53 -15.22
CA GLU A 414 0.83 27.09 -16.08
C GLU A 414 -0.15 26.17 -15.32
N THR A 415 0.26 25.72 -14.12
CA THR A 415 -0.48 24.78 -13.32
C THR A 415 -0.97 25.35 -11.99
N MET A 416 -1.52 26.57 -11.99
CA MET A 416 -2.46 26.96 -10.92
C MET A 416 -3.51 25.85 -10.70
N PHE A 417 -3.94 25.16 -11.77
CA PHE A 417 -4.80 23.98 -11.70
C PHE A 417 -4.13 22.68 -11.22
N ASP A 418 -2.81 22.47 -11.36
CA ASP A 418 -2.15 21.25 -10.86
C ASP A 418 -1.55 21.39 -9.46
N LEU A 419 -1.20 22.58 -8.95
CA LEU A 419 -0.84 22.74 -7.53
C LEU A 419 -2.01 22.33 -6.61
N PHE A 420 -3.25 22.67 -7.00
CA PHE A 420 -4.47 22.15 -6.37
C PHE A 420 -4.64 20.63 -6.53
N ARG A 421 -4.18 20.02 -7.63
CA ARG A 421 -4.19 18.55 -7.81
C ARG A 421 -3.05 17.84 -7.09
N LEU A 422 -1.99 18.56 -6.73
CA LEU A 422 -0.83 18.05 -5.99
C LEU A 422 -1.02 18.14 -4.47
N GLY A 423 -2.16 18.66 -4.00
CA GLY A 423 -2.58 18.68 -2.59
C GLY A 423 -2.48 20.06 -1.92
N PHE A 424 -1.93 21.07 -2.60
CA PHE A 424 -1.81 22.41 -2.04
C PHE A 424 -3.10 23.20 -2.26
N TYR A 425 -4.11 22.94 -1.42
CA TYR A 425 -5.43 23.61 -1.48
C TYR A 425 -5.44 25.01 -0.84
N LYS A 426 -4.32 25.46 -0.30
CA LYS A 426 -4.20 26.73 0.40
C LYS A 426 -3.69 27.83 -0.54
N ASN A 427 -4.19 29.04 -0.33
CA ASN A 427 -3.71 30.25 -1.03
C ASN A 427 -2.22 30.57 -0.76
N SER A 428 -1.63 29.96 0.28
CA SER A 428 -0.20 29.98 0.55
C SER A 428 0.27 28.61 1.05
N SER A 429 1.52 28.25 0.77
CA SER A 429 2.09 26.96 1.20
C SER A 429 3.59 27.08 1.40
N ARG A 430 4.09 26.40 2.44
CA ARG A 430 5.52 26.28 2.74
C ARG A 430 6.01 24.90 2.34
N ILE A 431 7.04 24.86 1.52
CA ILE A 431 7.49 23.61 0.89
C ILE A 431 8.99 23.46 1.09
N TRP A 432 9.43 22.34 1.65
CA TRP A 432 10.86 22.04 1.72
C TRP A 432 11.44 21.82 0.35
N HIS A 433 12.52 22.55 0.07
CA HIS A 433 13.37 22.42 -1.10
C HIS A 433 14.78 22.06 -0.65
N GLY A 434 15.63 21.69 -1.61
CA GLY A 434 16.99 21.24 -1.35
C GLY A 434 17.96 22.38 -1.11
N LEU A 435 17.59 23.42 -0.36
CA LEU A 435 18.46 24.56 -0.06
C LEU A 435 18.89 24.53 1.41
N GLU A 436 20.18 24.31 1.65
CA GLU A 436 20.77 24.23 3.00
C GLU A 436 21.98 25.17 3.11
N LYS A 437 22.26 25.64 4.32
CA LYS A 437 23.51 26.36 4.65
C LYS A 437 24.59 25.32 4.93
N ASP A 438 25.64 25.32 4.11
CA ASP A 438 26.76 24.40 4.26
C ASP A 438 27.52 24.72 5.56
N PRO A 439 27.66 23.76 6.50
CA PRO A 439 28.36 24.01 7.76
C PRO A 439 29.86 24.28 7.57
N ALA A 440 30.46 23.93 6.43
CA ALA A 440 31.89 24.09 6.18
C ALA A 440 32.28 25.54 5.83
N ASP A 441 31.44 26.26 5.07
CA ASP A 441 31.73 27.62 4.61
C ASP A 441 30.62 28.64 4.92
N GLY A 442 29.52 28.19 5.54
CA GLY A 442 28.37 29.02 5.91
C GLY A 442 27.57 29.53 4.71
N LYS A 443 27.78 29.01 3.50
CA LYS A 443 27.08 29.46 2.29
C LYS A 443 25.85 28.60 2.02
N TRP A 444 24.82 29.22 1.47
CA TRP A 444 23.63 28.51 0.99
C TRP A 444 23.97 27.73 -0.28
N LYS A 445 23.63 26.44 -0.31
CA LYS A 445 23.91 25.53 -1.43
C LYS A 445 22.71 24.63 -1.70
N TRP A 446 22.54 24.31 -2.98
CA TRP A 446 21.59 23.30 -3.42
C TRP A 446 22.13 21.90 -3.15
N LEU A 447 21.30 21.03 -2.56
CA LEU A 447 21.60 19.63 -2.27
C LEU A 447 21.78 18.78 -3.53
N ASP A 448 21.11 19.17 -4.61
CA ASP A 448 21.29 18.56 -5.92
C ASP A 448 21.69 19.63 -6.93
N THR A 449 22.95 19.60 -7.32
CA THR A 449 23.51 20.52 -8.32
C THR A 449 23.45 19.96 -9.73
N ARG A 450 22.97 18.72 -9.92
CA ARG A 450 22.91 18.04 -11.21
C ARG A 450 22.10 18.80 -12.26
N PHE A 451 21.01 19.42 -11.83
CA PHE A 451 20.05 20.08 -12.71
C PHE A 451 20.14 21.60 -12.65
N VAL A 452 21.20 22.14 -12.06
CA VAL A 452 21.45 23.58 -11.99
C VAL A 452 21.88 24.07 -13.37
N GLN A 453 20.94 24.67 -14.09
CA GLN A 453 21.13 25.21 -15.43
C GLN A 453 21.52 26.68 -15.43
N PHE A 454 21.21 27.39 -14.34
CA PHE A 454 21.49 28.82 -14.20
C PHE A 454 22.54 29.02 -13.11
N PRO A 455 23.66 29.71 -13.41
CA PRO A 455 24.62 30.06 -12.37
C PRO A 455 23.99 31.08 -11.41
N GLU A 456 24.47 31.10 -10.16
CA GLU A 456 23.88 31.92 -9.08
C GLU A 456 23.89 33.42 -9.38
N ASP A 457 24.83 33.90 -10.21
CA ASP A 457 24.91 35.29 -10.66
C ASP A 457 23.85 35.63 -11.71
N ALA A 458 23.44 34.67 -12.53
CA ALA A 458 22.38 34.83 -13.53
C ALA A 458 20.98 34.66 -12.92
N LEU A 459 20.82 33.73 -11.98
CA LEU A 459 19.57 33.51 -11.26
C LEU A 459 19.86 33.38 -9.75
N PRO A 460 19.90 34.50 -9.01
CA PRO A 460 20.12 34.47 -7.57
C PRO A 460 19.00 33.70 -6.86
N ILE A 461 19.26 33.26 -5.63
CA ILE A 461 18.20 32.68 -4.78
C ILE A 461 17.17 33.78 -4.51
N PRO A 462 15.88 33.57 -4.83
CA PRO A 462 14.84 34.58 -4.64
C PRO A 462 14.42 34.65 -3.15
N TRP A 463 15.31 35.16 -2.31
CA TRP A 463 15.03 35.39 -0.90
C TRP A 463 13.90 36.40 -0.71
N ALA A 464 13.02 36.15 0.26
CA ALA A 464 12.03 37.15 0.66
C ALA A 464 12.72 38.40 1.24
N PRO A 465 12.04 39.56 1.27
CA PRO A 465 12.62 40.77 1.87
C PRO A 465 13.09 40.54 3.32
N GLY A 466 14.38 40.75 3.56
CA GLY A 466 15.00 40.52 4.88
C GLY A 466 15.49 39.09 5.14
N GLU A 467 15.42 38.20 4.15
CA GLU A 467 16.02 36.87 4.17
C GLU A 467 17.38 36.86 3.40
N PRO A 468 18.25 35.87 3.65
CA PRO A 468 18.15 34.85 4.70
C PRO A 468 18.38 35.45 6.10
N LYS A 469 17.53 35.09 7.06
CA LYS A 469 17.77 35.44 8.47
C LYS A 469 19.00 34.72 9.01
N GLU A 470 19.84 35.46 9.72
CA GLU A 470 20.95 34.89 10.47
C GLU A 470 20.47 34.35 11.82
N GLY A 471 20.96 33.18 12.19
CA GLY A 471 20.67 32.52 13.46
C GLY A 471 21.46 31.22 13.61
N PRO A 472 21.69 30.73 14.84
CA PRO A 472 22.51 29.55 15.09
C PRO A 472 21.98 28.28 14.42
N ASP A 473 20.66 28.19 14.24
CA ASP A 473 20.00 27.01 13.69
C ASP A 473 19.37 27.24 12.31
N MET A 474 19.54 28.44 11.71
CA MET A 474 18.94 28.84 10.43
C MET A 474 19.69 28.23 9.24
N ASN A 475 19.69 26.90 9.16
CA ASN A 475 20.52 26.13 8.22
C ASN A 475 19.71 25.47 7.09
N CYS A 476 18.39 25.60 7.08
CA CYS A 476 17.52 25.08 6.04
C CYS A 476 16.65 26.19 5.47
N ALA A 477 16.16 26.02 4.24
CA ALA A 477 15.23 26.97 3.64
C ALA A 477 14.02 26.27 3.01
N TYR A 478 12.86 26.89 3.17
CA TYR A 478 11.63 26.48 2.51
C TYR A 478 11.23 27.52 1.45
N MET A 479 10.58 27.05 0.41
CA MET A 479 9.89 27.89 -0.56
C MET A 479 8.52 28.28 0.01
N GLY A 480 8.25 29.59 0.11
CA GLY A 480 6.93 30.13 0.42
C GLY A 480 6.21 30.54 -0.87
N TRP A 481 5.13 29.85 -1.20
CA TRP A 481 4.19 30.21 -2.27
C TRP A 481 3.06 31.06 -1.70
N GLY A 482 2.63 32.12 -2.41
CA GLY A 482 1.45 32.91 -2.02
C GLY A 482 1.57 33.75 -0.74
N GLU A 483 2.74 33.80 -0.10
CA GLU A 483 3.02 34.62 1.10
C GLU A 483 3.32 36.10 0.77
N GLY A 484 3.22 36.51 -0.50
CA GLY A 484 3.26 37.89 -0.96
C GLY A 484 4.64 38.57 -0.93
N TYR A 485 5.43 38.41 -1.99
CA TYR A 485 6.08 39.48 -2.78
C TYR A 485 6.86 38.86 -3.98
N ASP A 486 6.84 39.53 -5.14
CA ASP A 486 7.13 39.04 -6.51
C ASP A 486 8.34 39.78 -7.17
N PRO A 487 9.09 39.18 -8.13
CA PRO A 487 9.00 39.72 -9.51
C PRO A 487 9.22 38.74 -10.70
N PHE A 488 9.34 37.42 -10.51
CA PHE A 488 9.56 36.48 -11.63
C PHE A 488 8.65 35.26 -11.63
N ASN A 489 8.34 34.67 -10.46
CA ASN A 489 7.71 33.34 -10.39
C ASN A 489 6.67 33.14 -9.28
N GLY A 490 6.27 34.17 -8.51
CA GLY A 490 5.21 34.04 -7.50
C GLY A 490 5.58 33.30 -6.19
N TYR A 491 6.88 33.04 -5.94
CA TYR A 491 7.40 32.45 -4.70
C TYR A 491 8.65 33.17 -4.19
N ALA A 492 8.99 32.94 -2.91
CA ALA A 492 10.25 33.38 -2.30
C ALA A 492 10.80 32.34 -1.31
N TYR A 493 12.09 32.40 -0.99
CA TYR A 493 12.73 31.55 0.03
C TYR A 493 12.83 32.24 1.39
N TYR A 494 12.73 31.41 2.43
CA TYR A 494 12.85 31.83 3.83
C TYR A 494 13.79 30.88 4.56
N ALA A 495 14.74 31.43 5.32
CA ALA A 495 15.61 30.63 6.18
C ALA A 495 14.83 30.16 7.43
N ALA A 496 15.08 28.93 7.85
CA ALA A 496 14.40 28.29 8.96
C ALA A 496 15.29 27.27 9.69
N PRO A 497 15.00 27.01 10.98
CA PRO A 497 15.50 25.82 11.65
C PRO A 497 15.07 24.55 10.91
N CYS A 498 15.98 23.61 10.69
CA CYS A 498 15.70 22.36 9.97
C CYS A 498 14.66 21.47 10.66
N ASN A 499 14.44 21.65 11.98
CA ASN A 499 13.40 20.99 12.75
C ASN A 499 12.04 21.71 12.72
N SER A 500 11.93 22.84 12.01
CA SER A 500 10.66 23.50 11.76
C SER A 500 9.77 22.62 10.89
N THR A 501 8.47 22.83 10.97
CA THR A 501 7.50 22.08 10.18
C THR A 501 6.89 22.94 9.09
N VAL A 502 6.66 22.37 7.91
CA VAL A 502 6.04 23.05 6.75
C VAL A 502 4.84 22.27 6.21
N ASP A 503 4.23 22.74 5.12
CA ASP A 503 3.03 22.14 4.52
C ASP A 503 3.35 21.00 3.53
N GLY A 504 4.57 20.95 2.96
CA GLY A 504 4.90 19.92 1.99
C GLY A 504 6.37 19.83 1.59
N ILE A 505 6.62 19.00 0.59
CA ILE A 505 7.98 18.69 0.10
C ILE A 505 8.03 18.78 -1.42
N ALA A 506 9.20 19.11 -1.94
CA ALA A 506 9.51 19.04 -3.35
C ALA A 506 10.69 18.09 -3.58
N CYS A 507 10.48 17.05 -4.37
CA CYS A 507 11.52 16.07 -4.68
C CYS A 507 11.90 16.12 -6.17
N SER A 508 13.15 15.83 -6.48
CA SER A 508 13.71 15.71 -7.83
C SER A 508 14.53 14.44 -8.03
N SER A 509 14.56 13.97 -9.27
CA SER A 509 15.32 12.80 -9.71
C SER A 509 15.77 12.96 -11.16
N ALA A 510 16.71 12.11 -11.57
CA ALA A 510 17.00 11.91 -12.98
C ALA A 510 15.93 11.04 -13.64
N GLN A 511 16.01 10.90 -14.95
CA GLN A 511 15.20 9.94 -15.69
C GLN A 511 15.53 8.50 -15.27
N VAL A 512 14.56 7.61 -15.42
CA VAL A 512 14.61 6.19 -15.05
C VAL A 512 15.78 5.43 -15.66
N ASN A 513 16.28 5.83 -16.83
CA ASN A 513 17.45 5.24 -17.49
C ASN A 513 18.79 5.60 -16.83
N GLU A 514 18.83 6.67 -16.04
CA GLU A 514 19.99 7.11 -15.26
C GLU A 514 19.90 6.71 -13.77
N MET A 515 18.72 6.28 -13.34
CA MET A 515 18.52 5.74 -12.00
C MET A 515 19.15 4.35 -11.88
N ASN A 516 19.69 4.03 -10.71
CA ASN A 516 20.22 2.71 -10.41
C ASN A 516 19.09 1.72 -10.10
N ILE A 517 18.25 1.45 -11.08
CA ILE A 517 17.08 0.55 -11.00
C ILE A 517 17.05 -0.39 -12.21
N LYS A 518 16.29 -1.48 -12.11
CA LYS A 518 15.99 -2.32 -13.29
C LYS A 518 15.25 -1.52 -14.35
N LYS A 519 15.58 -1.77 -15.61
CA LYS A 519 14.84 -1.28 -16.77
C LYS A 519 13.55 -2.07 -16.93
N TRP A 520 12.54 -1.47 -17.55
CA TRP A 520 11.27 -2.15 -17.82
C TRP A 520 11.47 -3.48 -18.55
N SER A 521 12.36 -3.54 -19.55
CA SER A 521 12.64 -4.77 -20.30
C SER A 521 13.18 -5.90 -19.42
N GLU A 522 14.02 -5.57 -18.44
CA GLU A 522 14.59 -6.57 -17.52
C GLU A 522 13.51 -7.12 -16.58
N VAL A 523 12.61 -6.25 -16.11
CA VAL A 523 11.45 -6.67 -15.30
C VAL A 523 10.47 -7.48 -16.17
N ALA A 524 10.20 -7.06 -17.41
CA ALA A 524 9.31 -7.79 -18.32
C ALA A 524 9.86 -9.19 -18.64
N ASP A 525 11.17 -9.31 -18.86
CA ASP A 525 11.85 -10.60 -19.08
C ASP A 525 11.73 -11.53 -17.86
N ASP A 526 11.85 -10.99 -16.64
CA ASP A 526 11.66 -11.77 -15.40
C ASP A 526 10.23 -12.35 -15.29
N PHE A 527 9.24 -11.73 -15.93
CA PHE A 527 7.85 -12.19 -16.00
C PHE A 527 7.53 -12.96 -17.30
N GLY A 528 8.55 -13.30 -18.10
CA GLY A 528 8.38 -14.04 -19.36
C GLY A 528 7.71 -13.25 -20.48
N TYR A 529 7.55 -11.93 -20.32
CA TYR A 529 6.88 -11.08 -21.28
C TYR A 529 7.85 -10.62 -22.38
N ARG A 530 7.95 -11.40 -23.46
CA ARG A 530 8.73 -11.05 -24.66
C ARG A 530 7.86 -10.33 -25.70
N GLY A 531 7.20 -9.25 -25.29
CA GLY A 531 6.44 -8.39 -26.20
C GLY A 531 7.39 -7.48 -26.99
N THR A 532 7.33 -7.56 -28.32
CA THR A 532 8.11 -6.71 -29.23
C THR A 532 7.94 -5.23 -28.92
N CYS A 533 9.08 -4.57 -28.67
CA CYS A 533 9.50 -3.16 -28.79
C CYS A 533 8.55 -2.06 -29.30
N CYS A 534 7.43 -2.36 -29.96
CA CYS A 534 6.55 -1.40 -30.60
C CYS A 534 5.47 -0.93 -29.63
N ILE A 535 5.57 0.33 -29.22
CA ILE A 535 4.47 1.13 -28.68
C ILE A 535 3.28 0.93 -29.63
N ARG A 536 2.13 0.39 -29.16
CA ARG A 536 0.89 0.60 -29.92
C ARG A 536 0.72 2.12 -29.98
N PRO A 537 0.60 2.73 -31.17
CA PRO A 537 0.33 4.15 -31.24
C PRO A 537 -0.94 4.37 -30.42
N VAL A 538 -0.82 5.18 -29.37
CA VAL A 538 -1.97 5.59 -28.58
C VAL A 538 -2.82 6.43 -29.51
N GLY A 539 -3.73 5.77 -30.19
CA GLY A 539 -4.73 6.30 -31.08
C GLY A 539 -5.92 5.39 -30.91
N TRP A 540 -7.09 5.99 -30.72
CA TRP A 540 -8.38 5.39 -30.37
C TRP A 540 -8.95 4.37 -31.38
N ILE A 541 -8.12 3.55 -32.02
CA ILE A 541 -8.52 2.50 -32.95
C ILE A 541 -8.34 1.18 -32.22
N ASN A 542 -9.42 0.76 -31.56
CA ASN A 542 -9.61 -0.61 -31.10
C ASN A 542 -9.66 -1.55 -32.31
N GLU A 543 -8.52 -2.08 -32.71
CA GLU A 543 -8.47 -3.36 -33.42
C GLU A 543 -7.67 -4.33 -32.56
N TYR A 544 -8.38 -5.26 -31.93
CA TYR A 544 -7.80 -6.46 -31.35
C TYR A 544 -7.46 -7.42 -32.50
N PRO A 545 -6.22 -7.91 -32.63
CA PRO A 545 -5.94 -9.07 -33.46
C PRO A 545 -6.42 -10.33 -32.72
N GLU A 546 -7.05 -11.24 -33.47
CA GLU A 546 -7.39 -12.61 -33.07
C GLU A 546 -6.20 -13.42 -32.54
#